data_AF-A0A7S1GAJ1-F1
#
_entry.id   AF-A0A7S1GAJ1-F1
#
_cell.length_a   1.000
_cell.length_b   1.000
_cell.length_c   1.000
_cell.angle_alpha   90.00
_cell.angle_beta   90.00
_cell.angle_gamma   90.00
#
_symmetry.space_group_name_H-M   'P 1'
#
loop_
_entity.id
_entity.type
_entity.pdbx_description
1 polymer ?
#
loop_
_entity_poly.entity_id
_entity_poly.type
_entity_poly.pdbx_seq_one_letter_code
_entity_poly.pdbx_strand_id
1 'polypeptide(L)'
;LRSFLSKRETVLKLVSYVVEPRDEKDEVAAYRLPYSSCEVICCETADVLDTLVDPSCGALHRLFGIVRSHDRPRPYLTGYFAKVLGLLCRVRPGPLLRYLD
;
A
#
# COMPACT_ATOMS: atom_id res chain seq x y z
N LEU A 1 4.28 -7.85 -17.66
CA LEU A 1 3.46 -7.11 -16.68
C LEU A 1 3.76 -7.52 -15.24
N ARG A 2 3.63 -8.81 -14.88
CA ARG A 2 3.93 -9.33 -13.54
C ARG A 2 5.31 -8.93 -13.01
N SER A 3 6.35 -9.10 -13.83
CA SER A 3 7.73 -8.68 -13.54
C SER A 3 7.94 -7.17 -13.40
N PHE A 4 7.02 -6.34 -13.89
CA PHE A 4 7.07 -4.89 -13.72
C PHE A 4 6.38 -4.46 -12.42
N LEU A 5 5.24 -5.09 -12.10
CA LEU A 5 4.48 -4.81 -10.89
C LEU A 5 5.23 -5.22 -9.61
N SER A 6 6.04 -6.27 -9.67
CA SER A 6 6.88 -6.72 -8.55
C SER A 6 8.19 -5.94 -8.40
N LYS A 7 8.47 -4.94 -9.24
CA LYS A 7 9.65 -4.08 -9.00
C LYS A 7 9.42 -3.24 -7.75
N ARG A 8 10.46 -3.13 -6.91
CA ARG A 8 10.48 -2.31 -5.70
C ARG A 8 9.85 -0.92 -5.91
N GLU A 9 10.30 -0.19 -6.92
CA GLU A 9 9.82 1.17 -7.23
C GLU A 9 8.33 1.19 -7.56
N THR A 10 7.86 0.19 -8.31
CA THR A 10 6.44 0.04 -8.65
C THR A 10 5.61 -0.22 -7.40
N VAL A 11 6.03 -1.16 -6.55
CA VAL A 11 5.32 -1.48 -5.30
C VAL A 11 5.29 -0.27 -4.35
N LEU A 12 6.41 0.43 -4.20
CA LEU A 12 6.49 1.65 -3.41
C LEU A 12 5.55 2.75 -3.91
N LYS A 13 5.38 2.86 -5.23
CA LYS A 13 4.49 3.83 -5.85
C LYS A 13 3.02 3.43 -5.73
N LEU A 14 2.71 2.13 -5.84
CA LEU A 14 1.36 1.62 -5.58
C LEU A 14 0.95 1.91 -4.13
N VAL A 15 1.82 1.62 -3.16
CA VAL A 15 1.55 1.90 -1.75
C VAL A 15 1.44 3.40 -1.49
N SER A 16 2.24 4.25 -2.16
CA SER A 16 2.13 5.70 -1.98
C SER A 16 0.78 6.25 -2.40
N TYR A 17 0.16 5.74 -3.46
CA TYR A 17 -1.20 6.13 -3.83
C TYR A 17 -2.26 5.64 -2.84
N VAL A 18 -2.01 4.54 -2.13
CA VAL A 18 -2.97 3.99 -1.16
C VAL A 18 -3.03 4.80 0.14
N VAL A 19 -1.93 5.44 0.54
CA VAL A 19 -1.82 6.05 1.89
C VAL A 19 -1.48 7.53 1.91
N GLU A 20 -0.91 8.08 0.84
CA GLU A 20 -0.50 9.49 0.81
C GLU A 20 -1.58 10.35 0.15
N PRO A 21 -2.04 11.44 0.79
CA PRO A 21 -2.96 12.37 0.16
C PRO A 21 -2.33 13.06 -1.05
N ARG A 22 -3.16 13.33 -2.07
CA ARG A 22 -2.82 14.12 -3.26
C ARG A 22 -3.69 15.36 -3.35
N ASP A 23 -3.29 16.31 -4.20
CA ASP A 23 -4.11 17.48 -4.48
C ASP A 23 -5.47 17.05 -5.01
N GLU A 24 -6.55 17.48 -4.36
CA GLU A 24 -7.93 17.13 -4.71
C GLU A 24 -8.35 17.74 -6.05
N LYS A 25 -7.61 18.74 -6.55
CA LYS A 25 -7.80 19.29 -7.90
C LYS A 25 -7.37 18.32 -9.00
N ASP A 26 -6.48 17.38 -8.68
CA ASP A 26 -6.13 16.27 -9.57
C ASP A 26 -6.96 15.04 -9.18
N GLU A 27 -8.17 14.96 -9.73
CA GLU A 27 -9.10 13.85 -9.45
C GLU A 27 -8.50 12.48 -9.77
N VAL A 28 -7.65 12.40 -10.79
CA VAL A 28 -6.99 11.15 -11.17
C VAL A 28 -6.04 10.74 -10.06
N ALA A 29 -5.17 11.63 -9.61
CA ALA A 29 -4.22 11.33 -8.55
C ALA A 29 -4.87 11.15 -7.18
N ALA A 30 -5.90 11.94 -6.86
CA ALA A 30 -6.56 11.93 -5.56
C ALA A 30 -7.51 10.75 -5.35
N TYR A 31 -8.16 10.24 -6.41
CA TYR A 31 -9.22 9.24 -6.28
C TYR A 31 -9.05 8.01 -7.17
N ARG A 32 -8.68 8.17 -8.45
CA ARG A 32 -8.58 7.03 -9.38
C ARG A 32 -7.32 6.19 -9.13
N LEU A 33 -6.17 6.82 -8.95
CA LEU A 33 -4.91 6.11 -8.69
C LEU A 33 -4.90 5.35 -7.36
N PRO A 34 -5.44 5.89 -6.24
CA PRO A 34 -5.59 5.13 -5.00
C PRO A 34 -6.47 3.89 -5.17
N TYR A 35 -7.62 4.02 -5.84
CA TYR A 35 -8.51 2.91 -6.15
C TYR A 35 -7.79 1.84 -6.97
N SER A 36 -7.24 2.20 -8.13
CA SER A 36 -6.55 1.25 -9.01
C SER A 36 -5.34 0.60 -8.34
N SER A 37 -4.58 1.34 -7.54
CA SER A 37 -3.43 0.80 -6.83
C SER A 37 -3.83 -0.18 -5.74
N CYS A 38 -4.92 0.11 -5.03
CA CYS A 38 -5.49 -0.81 -4.04
C CYS A 38 -5.95 -2.12 -4.71
N GLU A 39 -6.65 -2.05 -5.84
CA GLU A 39 -7.10 -3.24 -6.56
C GLU A 39 -5.92 -4.07 -7.07
N VAL A 40 -4.87 -3.44 -7.61
CA VAL A 40 -3.66 -4.15 -8.06
C VAL A 40 -2.98 -4.92 -6.93
N ILE A 41 -2.86 -4.31 -5.74
CA ILE A 41 -2.31 -5.00 -4.56
C ILE A 41 -3.25 -6.15 -4.13
N CYS A 42 -4.56 -5.91 -4.18
CA CYS A 42 -5.59 -6.88 -3.81
C CYS A 42 -5.81 -8.00 -4.81
N CYS A 43 -5.14 -8.00 -5.97
CA CYS A 43 -5.09 -9.16 -6.87
C CYS A 43 -4.22 -10.31 -6.33
N GLU A 44 -3.59 -10.15 -5.16
CA GLU A 44 -2.87 -11.21 -4.43
C GLU A 44 -1.75 -11.88 -5.22
N THR A 45 -1.13 -11.15 -6.14
CA THR A 45 0.01 -11.68 -6.89
C THR A 45 1.19 -11.87 -5.95
N ALA A 46 1.63 -13.12 -5.76
CA ALA A 46 2.70 -13.49 -4.83
C ALA A 46 3.93 -12.57 -4.93
N ASP A 47 4.49 -12.38 -6.13
CA ASP A 47 5.69 -11.55 -6.34
C ASP A 47 5.51 -10.09 -5.89
N VAL A 48 4.30 -9.52 -6.02
CA VAL A 48 3.98 -8.16 -5.57
C VAL A 48 3.89 -8.12 -4.04
N LEU A 49 3.20 -9.11 -3.44
CA LEU A 49 3.06 -9.21 -1.99
C LEU A 49 4.40 -9.46 -1.31
N ASP A 50 5.23 -10.33 -1.89
CA ASP A 50 6.57 -10.64 -1.38
C ASP A 50 7.46 -9.41 -1.43
N THR A 51 7.39 -8.63 -2.51
CA THR A 51 8.11 -7.35 -2.61
C THR A 51 7.57 -6.30 -1.65
N LEU A 52 6.25 -6.26 -1.42
CA LEU A 52 5.62 -5.32 -0.49
C LEU A 52 6.10 -5.56 0.96
N VAL A 53 6.17 -6.81 1.37
CA VAL A 53 6.58 -7.19 2.73
C VAL A 53 8.09 -7.36 2.91
N ASP A 54 8.86 -7.27 1.83
CA ASP A 54 10.32 -7.29 1.89
C ASP A 54 10.82 -6.08 2.72
N PRO A 55 11.56 -6.30 3.82
CA PRO A 55 12.10 -5.23 4.64
C PRO A 55 12.95 -4.24 3.86
N SER A 56 13.70 -4.73 2.85
CA SER A 56 14.52 -3.87 2.01
C SER A 56 13.65 -2.89 1.24
N CYS A 57 12.46 -3.27 0.77
CA CYS A 57 11.56 -2.46 -0.06
C CYS A 57 11.10 -1.17 0.62
N GLY A 58 10.83 -1.21 1.92
CA GLY A 58 10.31 -0.07 2.69
C GLY A 58 8.82 0.23 2.44
N ALA A 59 8.11 -0.61 1.68
CA ALA A 59 6.69 -0.43 1.40
C ALA A 59 5.82 -0.55 2.67
N LEU A 60 6.12 -1.47 3.59
CA LEU A 60 5.44 -1.51 4.90
C LEU A 60 5.68 -0.22 5.70
N HIS A 61 6.90 0.34 5.68
CA HIS A 61 7.18 1.61 6.35
C HIS A 61 6.30 2.74 5.82
N ARG A 62 6.16 2.83 4.49
CA ARG A 62 5.26 3.80 3.86
C ARG A 62 3.79 3.53 4.17
N LEU A 63 3.33 2.26 4.07
CA LEU A 63 1.96 1.86 4.36
C LEU A 63 1.52 2.28 5.77
N PHE A 64 2.37 2.04 6.77
CA PHE A 64 2.09 2.42 8.16
C PHE A 64 2.35 3.90 8.47
N GLY A 65 2.86 4.68 7.50
CA GLY A 65 3.03 6.12 7.63
C GLY A 65 1.71 6.83 7.95
N ILE A 66 0.59 6.34 7.41
CA ILE A 66 -0.74 6.90 7.69
C ILE A 66 -1.14 6.81 9.17
N VAL A 67 -0.67 5.78 9.89
CA VAL A 67 -0.95 5.59 11.32
C VAL A 67 0.00 6.44 12.18
N ARG A 68 1.21 6.68 11.70
CA ARG A 68 2.24 7.47 12.41
C ARG A 68 2.10 8.98 12.19
N SER A 69 1.37 9.39 11.16
CA SER A 69 1.12 10.80 10.88
C SER A 69 0.39 11.48 12.05
N HIS A 70 0.76 12.72 12.35
CA HIS A 70 0.04 13.55 13.33
C HIS A 70 -1.25 14.12 12.75
N ASP A 71 -1.35 14.19 11.42
CA ASP A 71 -2.54 14.67 10.72
C ASP A 71 -3.62 13.60 10.68
N ARG A 72 -4.88 14.03 10.80
CA ARG A 72 -6.02 13.14 10.62
C ARG A 72 -6.03 12.62 9.17
N PRO A 73 -5.96 11.29 8.95
CA PRO A 73 -5.93 10.74 7.60
C PRO A 73 -7.27 10.96 6.89
N ARG A 74 -7.22 11.07 5.55
CA ARG A 74 -8.43 11.17 4.74
C ARG A 74 -9.23 9.87 4.88
N PRO A 75 -10.56 9.91 5.13
CA PRO A 75 -11.36 8.72 5.38
C PRO A 75 -11.25 7.66 4.27
N TYR A 76 -11.22 8.07 3.01
CA TYR A 76 -11.14 7.13 1.88
C TYR A 76 -9.78 6.41 1.81
N LEU A 77 -8.66 7.09 2.09
CA LEU A 77 -7.33 6.46 2.16
C LEU A 77 -7.24 5.49 3.32
N THR A 78 -7.90 5.81 4.45
CA THR A 78 -7.99 4.90 5.60
C THR A 78 -8.71 3.60 5.22
N GLY A 79 -9.73 3.69 4.36
CA GLY A 79 -10.41 2.52 3.80
C GLY A 79 -9.49 1.63 2.95
N TYR A 80 -8.69 2.23 2.06
CA TYR A 80 -7.72 1.47 1.26
C TYR A 80 -6.59 0.88 2.12
N PHE A 81 -6.08 1.65 3.08
CA PHE A 81 -5.14 1.15 4.08
C PHE A 81 -5.69 -0.08 4.81
N ALA A 82 -6.92 0.01 5.33
CA ALA A 82 -7.55 -1.11 6.05
C ALA A 82 -7.73 -2.34 5.14
N LYS A 83 -8.07 -2.15 3.86
CA LYS A 83 -8.19 -3.23 2.89
C LYS A 83 -6.85 -3.92 2.63
N VAL A 84 -5.78 -3.16 2.39
CA VAL A 84 -4.42 -3.70 2.21
C VAL A 84 -3.90 -4.38 3.48
N LEU A 85 -4.11 -3.76 4.64
CA LEU A 85 -3.73 -4.35 5.93
C LEU A 85 -4.46 -5.68 6.17
N GLY A 86 -5.79 -5.71 5.97
CA GLY A 86 -6.59 -6.93 6.11
C GLY A 86 -6.14 -8.05 5.16
N LEU A 87 -5.79 -7.69 3.93
CA LEU A 87 -5.16 -8.63 2.98
C LEU A 87 -3.86 -9.19 3.56
N LEU A 88 -2.92 -8.34 3.98
CA LEU A 88 -1.61 -8.78 4.49
C LEU A 88 -1.74 -9.62 5.76
N CYS A 89 -2.67 -9.30 6.66
CA CYS A 89 -2.99 -10.15 7.81
C CYS A 89 -3.40 -11.56 7.39
N ARG A 90 -4.15 -11.70 6.28
CA ARG A 90 -4.57 -13.01 5.76
C ARG A 90 -3.44 -13.74 5.03
N VAL A 91 -2.70 -13.06 4.15
CA VAL A 91 -1.81 -13.74 3.18
C VAL A 91 -0.32 -13.65 3.51
N ARG A 92 0.10 -12.71 4.36
CA ARG A 92 1.49 -12.52 4.82
C ARG A 92 1.55 -12.15 6.32
N PRO A 93 0.91 -12.91 7.24
CA PRO A 93 0.90 -12.55 8.67
C PRO A 93 2.30 -12.55 9.29
N GLY A 94 3.16 -13.50 8.94
CA GLY A 94 4.52 -13.59 9.51
C GLY A 94 5.38 -12.35 9.24
N PRO A 95 5.59 -11.95 7.97
CA PRO A 95 6.30 -10.71 7.65
C PRO A 95 5.67 -9.45 8.26
N LEU A 96 4.32 -9.40 8.33
CA LEU A 96 3.62 -8.27 8.92
C LEU A 96 3.85 -8.17 10.44
N LEU A 97 3.77 -9.28 11.16
CA LEU A 97 4.02 -9.32 12.61
C LEU A 97 5.46 -8.91 12.92
N ARG A 98 6.45 -9.44 12.19
CA ARG A 98 7.86 -9.06 12.34
C ARG A 98 8.16 -7.58 12.09
N TYR A 99 7.30 -6.90 11.35
CA TYR A 99 7.41 -5.47 11.11
C TYR A 99 6.84 -4.63 12.28
N LEU A 100 5.88 -5.20 13.02
CA LEU A 100 5.20 -4.56 14.14
C LEU A 100 5.90 -4.80 15.48
N ASP A 101 6.66 -5.89 15.59
CA ASP A 101 7.55 -6.19 16.71
C ASP A 101 8.69 -5.16 16.84
#